data_AF-A0A9E4PDA0-F1
#
_entry.id   AF-A0A9E4PDA0-F1
#
_cell.length_a   1.000
_cell.length_b   1.000
_cell.length_c   1.000
_cell.angle_alpha   90.00
_cell.angle_beta   90.00
_cell.angle_gamma   90.00
#
_symmetry.space_group_name_H-M   'P 1'
#
loop_
_entity.id
_entity.type
_entity.pdbx_description
1 polymer ?
#
loop_
_entity_poly.entity_id
_entity_poly.type
_entity_poly.pdbx_seq_one_letter_code
_entity_poly.pdbx_strand_id
1 'polypeptide(L)'
;MDTTQPEHQQSQNALLKRRFLSLPSLLSFAVAAALLLLLVTRFNLDWEATWANIRAINIWLYLAAMGMYFASFWFRGRRWQLLARNTRTIAADKGRVPSTLRTAQFILIGWFVNSVMWLRLGDAYRAYLFAKESKGTFSWSLGTIVAERISDIATILVVLVVSIVAFTLTTENTTASMLLLVVLAGVGLSIVLLLAMRYYGQRIAHGLSVVLLLAMRYHEQRSAQLLARRIETAYARFQQGTLGSFKQ
;
A
#
# COMPACT_ATOMS: atom_id res chain seq x y z
N MET A 1 -33.84 28.55 -22.50
CA MET A 1 -33.16 29.72 -21.92
C MET A 1 -32.81 29.32 -20.50
N ASP A 2 -31.53 29.02 -20.29
CA ASP A 2 -30.96 28.19 -19.22
C ASP A 2 -30.38 29.11 -18.12
N THR A 3 -30.95 29.10 -16.91
CA THR A 3 -30.58 30.03 -15.82
C THR A 3 -30.08 29.34 -14.54
N THR A 4 -29.77 28.04 -14.55
CA THR A 4 -29.37 27.30 -13.34
C THR A 4 -27.86 27.11 -13.15
N GLN A 5 -27.01 27.70 -14.01
CA GLN A 5 -25.56 27.43 -14.01
C GLN A 5 -24.64 28.24 -13.06
N PRO A 6 -24.92 29.48 -12.59
CA PRO A 6 -23.87 30.27 -11.92
C PRO A 6 -23.60 29.87 -10.46
N GLU A 7 -24.59 29.41 -9.70
CA GLU A 7 -24.42 29.10 -8.26
C GLU A 7 -23.65 27.80 -8.00
N HIS A 8 -23.85 26.78 -8.85
CA HIS A 8 -23.13 25.51 -8.74
C HIS A 8 -21.62 25.67 -9.00
N GLN A 9 -21.23 26.54 -9.94
CA GLN A 9 -19.84 26.81 -10.27
C GLN A 9 -19.12 27.54 -9.13
N GLN A 10 -19.78 28.51 -8.48
CA GLN A 10 -19.20 29.30 -7.39
C GLN A 10 -18.99 28.47 -6.11
N SER A 11 -19.94 27.59 -5.78
CA SER A 11 -19.84 26.69 -4.62
C SER A 11 -18.70 25.66 -4.78
N GLN A 12 -18.53 25.07 -5.98
CA GLN A 12 -17.44 24.15 -6.25
C GLN A 12 -16.06 24.82 -6.17
N ASN A 13 -15.92 26.05 -6.68
CA ASN A 13 -14.68 26.81 -6.59
C ASN A 13 -14.30 27.18 -5.15
N ALA A 14 -15.28 27.50 -4.30
CA ALA A 14 -15.05 27.75 -2.88
C ALA A 14 -14.61 26.48 -2.13
N LEU A 15 -15.20 25.33 -2.43
CA LEU A 15 -14.84 24.04 -1.84
C LEU A 15 -13.45 23.56 -2.28
N LEU A 16 -13.09 23.77 -3.55
CA LEU A 16 -11.75 23.47 -4.08
C LEU A 16 -10.68 24.34 -3.41
N LYS A 17 -10.88 25.67 -3.35
CA LYS A 17 -9.95 26.60 -2.67
C LYS A 17 -9.71 26.21 -1.22
N ARG A 18 -10.77 25.83 -0.48
CA ARG A 18 -10.68 25.42 0.92
C ARG A 18 -9.97 24.07 1.11
N ARG A 19 -10.02 23.19 0.11
CA ARG A 19 -9.29 21.90 0.12
C ARG A 19 -7.79 22.08 -0.19
N PHE A 20 -7.45 22.93 -1.15
CA PHE A 20 -6.05 23.27 -1.49
C PHE A 20 -5.36 24.09 -0.39
N LEU A 21 -6.09 24.96 0.31
CA LEU A 21 -5.59 25.74 1.45
C LEU A 21 -5.72 25.01 2.80
N SER A 22 -5.87 23.69 2.79
CA SER A 22 -5.82 22.90 4.02
C SER A 22 -4.38 22.87 4.58
N LEU A 23 -4.23 23.10 5.88
CA LEU A 23 -2.94 23.08 6.59
C LEU A 23 -2.03 21.88 6.23
N PRO A 24 -2.54 20.63 6.09
CA PRO A 24 -1.72 19.49 5.69
C PRO A 24 -1.18 19.59 4.25
N SER A 25 -1.95 20.18 3.34
CA SER A 25 -1.54 20.39 1.95
C SER A 25 -0.45 21.46 1.87
N LEU A 26 -0.66 22.58 2.56
CA LEU A 26 0.33 23.65 2.69
C LEU A 26 1.64 23.15 3.30
N LEU A 27 1.56 22.34 4.35
CA LEU A 27 2.74 21.73 4.96
C LEU A 27 3.46 20.78 4.00
N SER A 28 2.72 19.96 3.25
CA SER A 28 3.31 19.04 2.27
C SER A 28 4.01 19.80 1.12
N PHE A 29 3.40 20.89 0.64
CA PHE A 29 4.03 21.77 -0.34
C PHE A 29 5.26 22.49 0.22
N ALA A 30 5.20 22.96 1.47
CA ALA A 30 6.35 23.59 2.12
C ALA A 30 7.52 22.61 2.27
N VAL A 31 7.25 21.37 2.69
CA VAL A 31 8.28 20.31 2.76
C VAL A 31 8.83 19.98 1.38
N ALA A 32 7.98 19.82 0.37
CA ALA A 32 8.43 19.56 -1.00
C ALA A 32 9.30 20.71 -1.55
N ALA A 33 8.90 21.96 -1.31
CA ALA A 33 9.67 23.14 -1.69
C ALA A 33 11.00 23.22 -0.94
N ALA A 34 11.02 22.92 0.36
CA ALA A 34 12.26 22.88 1.15
C ALA A 34 13.22 21.79 0.64
N LEU A 35 12.71 20.61 0.30
CA LEU A 35 13.52 19.53 -0.30
C LEU A 35 14.07 19.91 -1.66
N LEU A 36 13.27 20.57 -2.52
CA LEU A 36 13.73 21.06 -3.81
C LEU A 36 14.78 22.17 -3.66
N LEU A 37 14.58 23.12 -2.74
CA LEU A 37 15.56 24.16 -2.44
C LEU A 37 16.86 23.55 -1.92
N LEU A 38 16.79 22.57 -1.01
CA LEU A 38 17.96 21.85 -0.53
C LEU A 38 18.67 21.14 -1.70
N LEU A 39 17.92 20.47 -2.57
CA LEU A 39 18.48 19.78 -3.73
C LEU A 39 19.23 20.77 -4.65
N VAL A 40 18.61 21.90 -5.00
CA VAL A 40 19.20 22.88 -5.93
C VAL A 40 20.35 23.66 -5.29
N THR A 41 20.31 23.92 -3.98
CA THR A 41 21.35 24.72 -3.29
C THR A 41 22.53 23.90 -2.78
N ARG A 42 22.32 22.62 -2.42
CA ARG A 42 23.38 21.74 -1.88
C ARG A 42 24.02 20.86 -2.93
N PHE A 43 23.35 20.60 -4.05
CA PHE A 43 23.93 19.82 -5.15
C PHE A 43 24.24 20.76 -6.31
N ASN A 44 25.49 20.71 -6.77
CA ASN A 44 25.92 21.47 -7.95
C ASN A 44 25.42 20.75 -9.20
N LEU A 45 24.15 20.97 -9.54
CA LEU A 45 23.51 20.31 -10.68
C LEU A 45 23.92 21.01 -11.98
N ASP A 46 24.68 20.30 -12.81
CA ASP A 46 24.94 20.71 -14.18
C ASP A 46 23.72 20.40 -15.05
N TRP A 47 22.91 21.43 -15.27
CA TRP A 47 21.68 21.34 -16.06
C TRP A 47 21.96 21.03 -17.53
N GLU A 48 23.08 21.50 -18.07
CA GLU A 48 23.45 21.26 -19.46
C GLU A 48 23.84 19.80 -19.66
N ALA A 49 24.69 19.27 -18.79
CA ALA A 49 25.06 17.86 -18.79
C ALA A 49 23.84 16.95 -18.56
N THR A 50 22.95 17.31 -17.63
CA THR A 50 21.71 16.55 -17.37
C THR A 50 20.83 16.50 -18.62
N TRP A 51 20.66 17.63 -19.31
CA TRP A 51 19.85 17.69 -20.53
C TRP A 51 20.50 16.94 -21.71
N ALA A 52 21.83 17.02 -21.84
CA ALA A 52 22.58 16.23 -22.82
C ALA A 52 22.39 14.72 -22.58
N ASN A 53 22.46 14.28 -21.32
CA ASN A 53 22.23 12.88 -20.94
C ASN A 53 20.81 12.41 -21.30
N ILE A 54 19.77 13.24 -21.05
CA ILE A 54 18.39 12.91 -21.41
C ILE A 54 18.23 12.75 -22.92
N ARG A 55 18.85 13.63 -23.73
CA ARG A 55 18.81 13.54 -25.20
C ARG A 55 19.58 12.35 -25.75
N ALA A 56 20.63 11.92 -25.05
CA ALA A 56 21.44 10.76 -25.41
C ALA A 56 20.81 9.42 -25.01
N ILE A 57 19.62 9.41 -24.39
CA ILE A 57 18.94 8.17 -24.00
C ILE A 57 18.67 7.31 -25.24
N ASN A 58 19.12 6.05 -25.17
CA ASN A 58 18.75 5.05 -26.15
C ASN A 58 17.27 4.68 -25.97
N ILE A 59 16.43 5.13 -26.91
CA ILE A 59 14.98 4.90 -26.88
C ILE A 59 14.61 3.41 -26.83
N TRP A 60 15.39 2.53 -27.46
CA TRP A 60 15.13 1.10 -27.46
C TRP A 60 15.34 0.48 -26.09
N LEU A 61 16.39 0.89 -25.38
CA LEU A 61 16.61 0.48 -23.99
C LEU A 61 15.51 1.00 -23.07
N TYR A 62 15.07 2.24 -23.28
CA TYR A 62 13.95 2.80 -22.53
C TYR A 62 12.64 2.01 -22.76
N LEU A 63 12.32 1.69 -24.02
CA LEU A 63 11.15 0.88 -24.36
C LEU A 63 11.27 -0.55 -23.82
N ALA A 64 12.47 -1.15 -23.84
CA ALA A 64 12.71 -2.46 -23.23
C ALA A 64 12.49 -2.43 -21.72
N ALA A 65 13.00 -1.41 -21.03
CA ALA A 65 12.78 -1.20 -19.59
C ALA A 65 11.29 -1.01 -19.28
N MET A 66 10.57 -0.23 -20.12
CA MET A 66 9.13 -0.03 -20.01
C MET A 66 8.37 -1.36 -20.20
N GLY A 67 8.74 -2.16 -21.20
CA GLY A 67 8.16 -3.48 -21.45
C GLY A 67 8.38 -4.42 -20.26
N MET A 68 9.58 -4.46 -19.71
CA MET A 68 9.91 -5.26 -18.53
C MET A 68 9.14 -4.80 -17.29
N TYR A 69 8.97 -3.49 -17.11
CA TYR A 69 8.17 -2.91 -16.03
C TYR A 69 6.71 -3.38 -16.10
N PHE A 70 6.05 -3.28 -17.28
CA PHE A 70 4.67 -3.73 -17.43
C PHE A 70 4.52 -5.25 -17.38
N ALA A 71 5.49 -6.01 -17.92
CA ALA A 71 5.53 -7.46 -17.78
C ALA A 71 5.55 -7.89 -16.30
N SER A 72 6.19 -7.11 -15.42
CA SER A 72 6.18 -7.37 -13.98
C SER A 72 4.76 -7.40 -13.38
N PHE A 73 3.80 -6.64 -13.91
CA PHE A 73 2.42 -6.65 -13.42
C PHE A 73 1.71 -7.97 -13.68
N TRP A 74 2.03 -8.66 -14.78
CA TRP A 74 1.51 -10.00 -15.03
C TRP A 74 1.95 -10.98 -13.92
N PHE A 75 3.24 -10.98 -13.59
CA PHE A 75 3.78 -11.81 -12.51
C PHE A 75 3.20 -11.45 -11.14
N ARG A 76 3.08 -10.15 -10.83
CA ARG A 76 2.42 -9.67 -9.60
C ARG A 76 0.96 -10.13 -9.53
N GLY A 77 0.23 -10.01 -10.65
CA GLY A 77 -1.15 -10.48 -10.76
C GLY A 77 -1.26 -11.98 -10.54
N ARG A 78 -0.35 -12.78 -11.11
CA ARG A 78 -0.32 -14.24 -10.94
C ARG A 78 -0.01 -14.63 -9.50
N ARG A 79 0.95 -13.97 -8.88
CA ARG A 79 1.32 -14.19 -7.48
C ARG A 79 0.16 -13.89 -6.54
N TRP A 80 -0.50 -12.74 -6.70
CA TRP A 80 -1.64 -12.41 -5.86
C TRP A 80 -2.82 -13.37 -6.10
N GLN A 81 -3.03 -13.80 -7.34
CA GLN A 81 -4.03 -14.82 -7.67
C GLN A 81 -3.74 -16.15 -6.97
N LEU A 82 -2.48 -16.59 -6.91
CA LEU A 82 -2.08 -17.80 -6.20
C LEU A 82 -2.36 -17.67 -4.70
N LEU A 83 -1.99 -16.53 -4.11
CA LEU A 83 -2.20 -16.24 -2.69
C LEU A 83 -3.69 -16.26 -2.31
N ALA A 84 -4.55 -15.69 -3.17
CA ALA A 84 -5.99 -15.71 -2.97
C ALA A 84 -6.61 -17.12 -3.10
N ARG A 85 -6.11 -17.95 -4.04
CA ARG A 85 -6.57 -19.33 -4.23
C ARG A 85 -6.32 -20.22 -3.02
N ASN A 86 -5.24 -19.98 -2.28
CA ASN A 86 -4.90 -20.75 -1.09
C ASN A 86 -5.89 -20.55 0.08
N THR A 87 -6.75 -19.53 0.01
CA THR A 87 -7.73 -19.27 1.06
C THR A 87 -8.98 -20.14 0.90
N ARG A 88 -9.40 -20.81 1.99
CA ARG A 88 -10.57 -21.71 2.02
C ARG A 88 -11.93 -21.04 1.70
N THR A 89 -12.00 -19.71 1.75
CA THR A 89 -13.25 -18.94 1.61
C THR A 89 -13.83 -18.99 0.19
N ILE A 90 -12.98 -19.02 -0.84
CA ILE A 90 -13.42 -19.13 -2.24
C ILE A 90 -13.86 -20.57 -2.59
N ALA A 91 -13.43 -21.57 -1.83
CA ALA A 91 -13.92 -22.93 -1.99
C ALA A 91 -15.31 -23.14 -1.38
N ALA A 92 -15.69 -22.33 -0.38
CA ALA A 92 -16.96 -22.46 0.35
C ALA A 92 -18.11 -21.65 -0.28
N ASP A 93 -17.83 -20.44 -0.76
CA ASP A 93 -18.77 -19.64 -1.55
C ASP A 93 -18.46 -19.82 -3.03
N LYS A 94 -19.47 -19.90 -3.90
CA LYS A 94 -19.39 -20.17 -5.36
C LYS A 94 -18.61 -19.12 -6.20
N GLY A 95 -17.71 -18.36 -5.59
CA GLY A 95 -16.83 -17.38 -6.21
C GLY A 95 -15.71 -18.04 -7.01
N ARG A 96 -15.28 -17.39 -8.08
CA ARG A 96 -14.16 -17.84 -8.92
C ARG A 96 -13.07 -16.78 -8.87
N VAL A 97 -11.83 -17.20 -8.64
CA VAL A 97 -10.71 -16.25 -8.60
C VAL A 97 -10.55 -15.59 -9.98
N PRO A 98 -10.43 -14.25 -10.08
CA PRO A 98 -10.28 -13.54 -11.34
C PRO A 98 -9.08 -14.05 -12.15
N SER A 99 -9.11 -13.84 -13.47
CA SER A 99 -7.98 -14.17 -14.34
C SER A 99 -6.73 -13.36 -13.95
N THR A 100 -5.54 -13.89 -14.28
CA THR A 100 -4.26 -13.23 -14.00
C THR A 100 -4.22 -11.79 -14.53
N LEU A 101 -4.72 -11.58 -15.75
CA LEU A 101 -4.77 -10.26 -16.37
C LEU A 101 -5.70 -9.30 -15.62
N ARG A 102 -6.89 -9.76 -15.22
CA ARG A 102 -7.84 -8.93 -14.46
C ARG A 102 -7.29 -8.56 -13.08
N THR A 103 -6.62 -9.50 -12.41
CA THR A 103 -5.92 -9.24 -11.16
C THR A 103 -4.77 -8.23 -11.34
N ALA A 104 -3.99 -8.33 -12.42
CA ALA A 104 -2.96 -7.36 -12.76
C ALA A 104 -3.54 -5.95 -13.04
N GLN A 105 -4.69 -5.88 -13.73
CA GLN A 105 -5.42 -4.62 -13.94
C GLN A 105 -5.85 -3.98 -12.63
N PHE A 106 -6.35 -4.75 -11.66
CA PHE A 106 -6.71 -4.21 -10.34
C PHE A 106 -5.49 -3.64 -9.60
N ILE A 107 -4.31 -4.24 -9.74
CA ILE A 107 -3.06 -3.71 -9.18
C ILE A 107 -2.70 -2.37 -9.86
N LEU A 108 -2.78 -2.29 -11.19
CA LEU A 108 -2.51 -1.06 -11.94
C LEU A 108 -3.46 0.07 -11.53
N ILE A 109 -4.75 -0.22 -11.42
CA ILE A 109 -5.74 0.77 -10.96
C ILE A 109 -5.46 1.19 -9.52
N GLY A 110 -5.10 0.25 -8.64
CA GLY A 110 -4.67 0.58 -7.27
C GLY A 110 -3.45 1.50 -7.23
N TRP A 111 -2.46 1.28 -8.10
CA TRP A 111 -1.31 2.15 -8.25
C TRP A 111 -1.70 3.56 -8.72
N PHE A 112 -2.55 3.64 -9.75
CA PHE A 112 -3.08 4.91 -10.24
C PHE A 112 -3.83 5.68 -9.13
N VAL A 113 -4.70 5.00 -8.38
CA VAL A 113 -5.43 5.60 -7.25
C VAL A 113 -4.46 6.11 -6.19
N ASN A 114 -3.38 5.38 -5.88
CA ASN A 114 -2.36 5.83 -4.93
C ASN A 114 -1.59 7.07 -5.40
N SER A 115 -1.44 7.29 -6.71
CA SER A 115 -0.78 8.48 -7.25
C SER A 115 -1.66 9.74 -7.15
N VAL A 116 -2.98 9.59 -7.13
CA VAL A 116 -3.94 10.71 -7.13
C VAL A 116 -4.53 10.97 -5.73
N MET A 117 -4.74 9.91 -4.94
CA MET A 117 -5.43 9.97 -3.66
C MET A 117 -4.46 9.96 -2.48
N TRP A 118 -4.87 10.59 -1.38
CA TRP A 118 -4.14 10.59 -0.12
C TRP A 118 -4.35 9.26 0.63
N LEU A 119 -3.42 8.92 1.54
CA LEU A 119 -3.53 7.80 2.51
C LEU A 119 -3.56 6.35 1.93
N ARG A 120 -2.77 6.05 0.88
CA ARG A 120 -2.65 4.69 0.30
C ARG A 120 -4.00 4.00 0.01
N LEU A 121 -5.03 4.78 -0.33
CA LEU A 121 -6.40 4.28 -0.59
C LEU A 121 -6.49 3.33 -1.78
N GLY A 122 -5.50 3.31 -2.67
CA GLY A 122 -5.43 2.38 -3.78
C GLY A 122 -5.35 0.91 -3.35
N ASP A 123 -4.77 0.62 -2.18
CA ASP A 123 -4.75 -0.74 -1.64
C ASP A 123 -6.15 -1.18 -1.18
N ALA A 124 -6.94 -0.28 -0.60
CA ALA A 124 -8.35 -0.54 -0.30
C ALA A 124 -9.16 -0.67 -1.60
N TYR A 125 -8.92 0.19 -2.59
CA TYR A 125 -9.66 0.15 -3.84
C TYR A 125 -9.45 -1.15 -4.62
N ARG A 126 -8.20 -1.63 -4.74
CA ARG A 126 -7.92 -2.92 -5.39
C ARG A 126 -8.52 -4.10 -4.61
N ALA A 127 -8.55 -4.03 -3.26
CA ALA A 127 -9.21 -5.04 -2.43
C ALA A 127 -10.73 -5.09 -2.69
N TYR A 128 -11.35 -3.93 -2.84
CA TYR A 128 -12.76 -3.82 -3.17
C TYR A 128 -13.08 -4.41 -4.55
N LEU A 129 -12.33 -4.03 -5.58
CA LEU A 129 -12.52 -4.57 -6.93
C LEU A 129 -12.36 -6.08 -6.98
N PHE A 130 -11.33 -6.59 -6.31
CA PHE A 130 -11.06 -8.02 -6.25
C PHE A 130 -12.14 -8.79 -5.47
N ALA A 131 -12.63 -8.25 -4.36
CA ALA A 131 -13.75 -8.83 -3.61
C ALA A 131 -15.03 -8.86 -4.45
N LYS A 132 -15.36 -7.77 -5.13
CA LYS A 132 -16.53 -7.65 -6.01
C LYS A 132 -16.48 -8.69 -7.14
N GLU A 133 -15.33 -8.83 -7.79
CA GLU A 133 -15.14 -9.77 -8.89
C GLU A 133 -15.17 -11.23 -8.42
N SER A 134 -14.53 -11.51 -7.29
CA SER A 134 -14.45 -12.87 -6.74
C SER A 134 -15.72 -13.31 -6.01
N LYS A 135 -16.75 -12.45 -5.93
CA LYS A 135 -17.93 -12.60 -5.04
C LYS A 135 -17.55 -12.85 -3.57
N GLY A 136 -16.37 -12.35 -3.17
CA GLY A 136 -15.85 -12.45 -1.82
C GLY A 136 -16.18 -11.22 -0.99
N THR A 137 -15.64 -11.16 0.23
CA THR A 137 -15.80 -10.00 1.12
C THR A 137 -14.58 -9.08 1.06
N PHE A 138 -14.81 -7.77 1.20
CA PHE A 138 -13.74 -6.76 1.22
C PHE A 138 -12.67 -7.08 2.26
N SER A 139 -13.08 -7.42 3.50
CA SER A 139 -12.15 -7.75 4.59
C SER A 139 -11.26 -8.95 4.27
N TRP A 140 -11.81 -9.98 3.63
CA TRP A 140 -11.03 -11.14 3.18
C TRP A 140 -9.99 -10.75 2.11
N SER A 141 -10.41 -10.00 1.09
CA SER A 141 -9.48 -9.56 0.02
C SER A 141 -8.39 -8.65 0.57
N LEU A 142 -8.74 -7.74 1.49
CA LEU A 142 -7.77 -6.89 2.18
C LEU A 142 -6.76 -7.71 3.00
N GLY A 143 -7.19 -8.81 3.63
CA GLY A 143 -6.31 -9.75 4.31
C GLY A 143 -5.29 -10.40 3.37
N THR A 144 -5.69 -10.79 2.16
CA THR A 144 -4.76 -11.34 1.16
C THR A 144 -3.70 -10.32 0.73
N ILE A 145 -4.07 -9.04 0.65
CA ILE A 145 -3.12 -7.95 0.36
C ILE A 145 -2.14 -7.76 1.51
N VAL A 146 -2.59 -7.84 2.76
CA VAL A 146 -1.69 -7.75 3.91
C VAL A 146 -0.72 -8.93 3.94
N ALA A 147 -1.19 -10.15 3.64
CA ALA A 147 -0.31 -11.31 3.49
C ALA A 147 0.73 -11.09 2.37
N GLU A 148 0.32 -10.52 1.24
CA GLU A 148 1.21 -10.13 0.15
C GLU A 148 2.31 -9.18 0.66
N ARG A 149 1.93 -8.10 1.36
CA ARG A 149 2.90 -7.11 1.89
C ARG A 149 3.86 -7.70 2.90
N ILE A 150 3.39 -8.58 3.79
CA ILE A 150 4.25 -9.26 4.76
C ILE A 150 5.29 -10.12 4.02
N SER A 151 4.87 -10.85 2.98
CA SER A 151 5.79 -11.64 2.16
C SER A 151 6.80 -10.78 1.39
N ASP A 152 6.38 -9.61 0.90
CA ASP A 152 7.26 -8.66 0.22
C ASP A 152 8.32 -8.11 1.18
N ILE A 153 7.91 -7.69 2.37
CA ILE A 153 8.82 -7.18 3.41
C ILE A 153 9.81 -8.28 3.80
N ALA A 154 9.34 -9.49 4.08
CA ALA A 154 10.22 -10.61 4.43
C ALA A 154 11.24 -10.89 3.31
N THR A 155 10.81 -10.90 2.05
CA THR A 155 11.70 -11.12 0.89
C THR A 155 12.75 -10.03 0.79
N ILE A 156 12.35 -8.76 0.90
CA ILE A 156 13.28 -7.62 0.86
C ILE A 156 14.28 -7.71 2.00
N LEU A 157 13.85 -8.05 3.22
CA LEU A 157 14.75 -8.20 4.36
C LEU A 157 15.76 -9.33 4.15
N VAL A 158 15.33 -10.48 3.63
CA VAL A 158 16.23 -11.59 3.31
C VAL A 158 17.25 -11.18 2.24
N VAL A 159 16.80 -10.60 1.13
CA VAL A 159 17.69 -10.15 0.05
C VAL A 159 18.67 -9.10 0.56
N LEU A 160 18.22 -8.18 1.41
CA LEU A 160 19.06 -7.13 1.99
C LEU A 160 20.15 -7.73 2.89
N VAL A 161 19.80 -8.66 3.78
CA VAL A 161 20.77 -9.35 4.64
C VAL A 161 21.78 -10.13 3.80
N VAL A 162 21.33 -10.92 2.81
CA VAL A 162 22.21 -11.70 1.94
C VAL A 162 23.17 -10.79 1.16
N SER A 163 22.65 -9.69 0.61
CA SER A 163 23.45 -8.72 -0.15
C SER A 163 24.55 -8.10 0.70
N ILE A 164 24.24 -7.75 1.96
CA ILE A 164 25.22 -7.11 2.83
C ILE A 164 26.21 -8.12 3.39
N VAL A 165 25.79 -9.34 3.74
CA VAL A 165 26.73 -10.40 4.11
C VAL A 165 27.72 -10.65 2.98
N ALA A 166 27.25 -10.80 1.74
CA ALA A 166 28.12 -10.93 0.57
C ALA A 166 29.07 -9.73 0.40
N PHE A 167 28.58 -8.51 0.62
CA PHE A 167 29.41 -7.31 0.58
C PHE A 167 30.48 -7.27 1.70
N THR A 168 30.12 -7.64 2.93
CA THR A 168 31.07 -7.69 4.06
C THR A 168 32.13 -8.77 3.91
N LEU A 169 31.80 -9.89 3.25
CA LEU A 169 32.77 -10.97 2.99
C LEU A 169 33.76 -10.61 1.88
N THR A 170 33.41 -9.68 0.98
CA THR A 170 34.27 -9.26 -0.13
C THR A 170 35.06 -7.99 0.15
N THR A 171 34.66 -7.21 1.17
CA THR A 171 35.27 -5.91 1.49
C THR A 171 35.67 -5.86 2.97
N GLU A 172 36.97 -5.93 3.26
CA GLU A 172 37.51 -5.71 4.60
C GLU A 172 37.53 -4.21 4.93
N ASN A 173 36.38 -3.64 5.26
CA ASN A 173 36.27 -2.24 5.67
C ASN A 173 35.31 -2.08 6.85
N THR A 174 35.70 -1.29 7.84
CA THR A 174 34.91 -0.98 9.05
C THR A 174 33.52 -0.43 8.69
N THR A 175 33.40 0.29 7.58
CA THR A 175 32.10 0.76 7.06
C THR A 175 31.16 -0.38 6.67
N ALA A 176 31.68 -1.46 6.10
CA ALA A 176 30.89 -2.62 5.70
C ALA A 176 30.28 -3.32 6.93
N SER A 177 31.07 -3.47 8.01
CA SER A 177 30.62 -4.03 9.28
C SER A 177 29.58 -3.16 9.98
N MET A 178 29.74 -1.82 9.94
CA MET A 178 28.73 -0.89 10.47
C MET A 178 27.40 -0.96 9.70
N LEU A 179 27.46 -1.04 8.36
CA LEU A 179 26.28 -1.21 7.52
C LEU A 179 25.52 -2.51 7.83
N LEU A 180 26.25 -3.61 8.06
CA LEU A 180 25.67 -4.88 8.47
C LEU A 180 24.92 -4.75 9.80
N LEU A 181 25.52 -4.10 10.80
CA LEU A 181 24.87 -3.88 12.10
C LEU A 181 23.60 -3.03 11.99
N VAL A 182 23.64 -1.94 11.22
CA VAL A 182 22.45 -1.07 11.00
C VAL A 182 21.32 -1.84 10.34
N VAL A 183 21.62 -2.67 9.33
CA VAL A 183 20.60 -3.48 8.68
C VAL A 183 20.07 -4.57 9.60
N LEU A 184 20.92 -5.28 10.33
CA LEU A 184 20.46 -6.29 11.28
C LEU A 184 19.56 -5.67 12.36
N ALA A 185 19.90 -4.46 12.84
CA ALA A 185 19.04 -3.71 13.76
C ALA A 185 17.70 -3.33 13.12
N GLY A 186 17.69 -2.86 11.86
CA GLY A 186 16.48 -2.53 11.12
C GLY A 186 15.59 -3.76 10.85
N VAL A 187 16.19 -4.90 10.53
CA VAL A 187 15.49 -6.19 10.37
C VAL A 187 14.90 -6.62 11.71
N GLY A 188 15.69 -6.57 12.78
CA GLY A 188 15.25 -6.90 14.14
C GLY A 188 14.07 -6.03 14.59
N LEU A 189 14.14 -4.72 14.38
CA LEU A 189 13.06 -3.78 14.65
C LEU A 189 11.81 -4.13 13.84
N SER A 190 11.96 -4.44 12.55
CA SER A 190 10.84 -4.82 11.68
C SER A 190 10.15 -6.10 12.18
N ILE A 191 10.92 -7.11 12.60
CA ILE A 191 10.38 -8.35 13.19
C ILE A 191 9.66 -8.05 14.51
N VAL A 192 10.25 -7.26 15.40
CA VAL A 192 9.62 -6.86 16.67
C VAL A 192 8.30 -6.14 16.42
N LEU A 193 8.26 -5.20 15.46
CA LEU A 193 7.03 -4.50 15.08
C LEU A 193 5.96 -5.46 14.52
N LEU A 194 6.35 -6.44 13.70
CA LEU A 194 5.43 -7.46 13.17
C LEU A 194 4.90 -8.37 14.28
N LEU A 195 5.74 -8.78 15.23
CA LEU A 195 5.34 -9.58 16.39
C LEU A 195 4.45 -8.79 17.35
N ALA A 196 4.76 -7.51 17.57
CA ALA A 196 3.92 -6.59 18.32
C ALA A 196 2.55 -6.43 17.64
N MET A 197 2.50 -6.23 16.32
CA MET A 197 1.23 -6.22 15.60
C MET A 197 0.47 -7.54 15.73
N ARG A 198 1.15 -8.68 15.71
CA ARG A 198 0.51 -10.00 15.89
C ARG A 198 -0.07 -10.14 17.30
N TYR A 199 0.68 -9.77 18.33
CA TYR A 199 0.29 -9.96 19.73
C TYR A 199 -0.74 -8.94 20.20
N TYR A 200 -0.53 -7.66 19.87
CA TYR A 200 -1.43 -6.56 20.24
C TYR A 200 -2.56 -6.33 19.23
N GLY A 201 -2.50 -6.90 18.03
CA GLY A 201 -3.50 -6.68 16.97
C GLY A 201 -4.92 -7.07 17.39
N GLN A 202 -5.09 -8.16 18.13
CA GLN A 202 -6.38 -8.54 18.70
C GLN A 202 -6.83 -7.54 19.77
N ARG A 203 -5.93 -7.10 20.65
CA ARG A 203 -6.24 -6.11 21.71
C ARG A 203 -6.59 -4.73 21.14
N ILE A 204 -5.92 -4.29 20.08
CA ILE A 204 -6.22 -3.03 19.39
C ILE A 204 -7.55 -3.13 18.66
N ALA A 205 -7.84 -4.25 17.97
CA ALA A 205 -9.14 -4.45 17.32
C ALA A 205 -10.29 -4.44 18.34
N HIS A 206 -10.11 -5.12 19.48
CA HIS A 206 -11.08 -5.10 20.56
C HIS A 206 -11.19 -3.72 21.23
N GLY A 207 -10.06 -3.06 21.55
CA GLY A 207 -10.05 -1.73 22.15
C GLY A 207 -10.71 -0.67 21.26
N LEU A 208 -10.42 -0.70 19.96
CA LEU A 208 -11.03 0.21 18.98
C LEU A 208 -12.51 -0.08 18.82
N SER A 209 -12.93 -1.35 18.85
CA SER A 209 -14.36 -1.71 18.90
C SER A 209 -15.04 -1.26 20.20
N VAL A 210 -14.39 -1.35 21.36
CA VAL A 210 -14.93 -0.91 22.66
C VAL A 210 -15.00 0.61 22.75
N VAL A 211 -13.99 1.34 22.28
CA VAL A 211 -14.01 2.81 22.20
C VAL A 211 -15.09 3.28 21.23
N LEU A 212 -15.26 2.62 20.07
CA LEU A 212 -16.39 2.88 19.18
C LEU A 212 -17.72 2.59 19.89
N LEU A 213 -17.82 1.47 20.58
CA LEU A 213 -19.01 1.10 21.34
C LEU A 213 -19.34 2.10 22.44
N LEU A 214 -18.34 2.67 23.13
CA LEU A 214 -18.52 3.69 24.16
C LEU A 214 -18.89 5.05 23.55
N ALA A 215 -18.21 5.46 22.48
CA ALA A 215 -18.52 6.67 21.72
C ALA A 215 -19.92 6.61 21.08
N MET A 216 -20.38 5.43 20.66
CA MET A 216 -21.73 5.22 20.14
C MET A 216 -22.75 4.93 21.24
N ARG A 217 -22.38 4.38 22.42
CA ARG A 217 -23.28 4.31 23.58
C ARG A 217 -23.73 5.69 24.04
N TYR A 218 -22.90 6.69 23.79
CA TYR A 218 -23.23 8.09 23.97
C TYR A 218 -24.28 8.60 22.95
N HIS A 219 -24.46 7.92 21.81
CA HIS A 219 -25.22 8.44 20.67
C HIS A 219 -26.40 7.56 20.18
N GLU A 220 -26.44 6.23 20.41
CA GLU A 220 -27.63 5.33 20.31
C GLU A 220 -27.30 3.83 20.59
N GLN A 221 -28.20 3.08 21.26
CA GLN A 221 -27.91 1.75 21.83
C GLN A 221 -28.10 0.52 20.91
N ARG A 222 -28.95 0.56 19.87
CA ARG A 222 -29.25 -0.63 19.03
C ARG A 222 -28.25 -0.88 17.90
N SER A 223 -27.65 0.18 17.36
CA SER A 223 -26.64 0.13 16.28
C SER A 223 -25.31 -0.45 16.77
N ALA A 224 -24.98 -0.26 18.05
CA ALA A 224 -23.71 -0.63 18.67
C ALA A 224 -23.44 -2.15 18.67
N GLN A 225 -24.41 -2.96 19.11
CA GLN A 225 -24.25 -4.43 19.16
C GLN A 225 -24.15 -5.05 17.77
N LEU A 226 -24.93 -4.52 16.81
CA LEU A 226 -24.87 -4.94 15.41
C LEU A 226 -23.53 -4.57 14.78
N LEU A 227 -22.96 -3.41 15.11
CA LEU A 227 -21.65 -2.99 14.61
C LEU A 227 -20.52 -3.85 15.19
N ALA A 228 -20.53 -4.16 16.49
CA ALA A 228 -19.51 -5.00 17.11
C ALA A 228 -19.45 -6.40 16.48
N ARG A 229 -20.62 -7.04 16.29
CA ARG A 229 -20.71 -8.33 15.59
C ARG A 229 -20.19 -8.23 14.15
N ARG A 230 -20.47 -7.12 13.45
CA ARG A 230 -19.93 -6.87 12.10
C ARG A 230 -18.42 -6.72 12.09
N ILE A 231 -17.82 -6.02 13.06
CA ILE A 231 -16.37 -5.84 13.19
C ILE A 231 -15.70 -7.18 13.50
N GLU A 232 -16.25 -7.97 14.41
CA GLU A 232 -15.72 -9.29 14.75
C GLU A 232 -15.76 -10.23 13.54
N THR A 233 -16.88 -10.26 12.82
CA THR A 233 -17.02 -11.06 11.59
C THR A 233 -16.04 -10.56 10.50
N ALA A 234 -15.85 -9.24 10.38
CA ALA A 234 -14.89 -8.64 9.45
C ALA A 234 -13.44 -9.00 9.82
N TYR A 235 -13.10 -9.00 11.11
CA TYR A 235 -11.80 -9.40 11.62
C TYR A 235 -11.54 -10.88 11.37
N ALA A 236 -12.51 -11.76 11.62
CA ALA A 236 -12.38 -13.19 11.32
C ALA A 236 -12.13 -13.44 9.83
N ARG A 237 -12.87 -12.77 8.94
CA ARG A 237 -12.68 -12.83 7.48
C ARG A 237 -11.32 -12.28 7.03
N PHE A 238 -10.88 -11.18 7.65
CA PHE A 238 -9.56 -10.60 7.42
C PHE A 238 -8.45 -11.55 7.86
N GLN A 239 -8.52 -12.07 9.09
CA GLN A 239 -7.55 -13.02 9.62
C GLN A 239 -7.50 -14.29 8.77
N GLN A 240 -8.64 -14.78 8.28
CA GLN A 240 -8.69 -15.90 7.36
C GLN A 240 -8.07 -15.56 6.00
N GLY A 241 -8.32 -14.36 5.47
CA GLY A 241 -7.65 -13.87 4.26
C GLY A 241 -6.14 -13.83 4.42
N THR A 242 -5.65 -13.32 5.55
CA THR A 242 -4.21 -13.18 5.83
C THR A 242 -3.55 -14.53 6.11
N LEU A 243 -4.04 -15.30 7.09
CA LEU A 243 -3.42 -16.57 7.51
C LEU A 243 -3.73 -17.73 6.57
N GLY A 244 -4.94 -17.75 6.00
CA GLY A 244 -5.34 -18.78 5.05
C GLY A 244 -4.53 -18.73 3.76
N SER A 245 -4.04 -17.55 3.37
CA SER A 245 -3.19 -17.38 2.18
C SER A 245 -1.89 -18.19 2.21
N PHE A 246 -1.39 -18.52 3.41
CA PHE A 246 -0.15 -19.25 3.62
C PHE A 246 -0.33 -20.76 3.79
N LYS A 247 -1.57 -21.27 3.87
CA LYS A 247 -1.84 -22.70 4.01
C LYS A 247 -1.82 -23.34 2.63
N GLN A 248 -0.77 -24.11 2.34
CA GLN A 248 -0.73 -25.08 1.24
C GLN A 248 -1.34 -26.41 1.70
#